data_AF-C7X6V6-F1
#
_entry.id   AF-C7X6V6-F1
#
_cell.length_a   1.000
_cell.length_b   1.000
_cell.length_c   1.000
_cell.angle_alpha   90.00
_cell.angle_beta   90.00
_cell.angle_gamma   90.00
#
_symmetry.space_group_name_H-M   'P 1'
#
loop_
_entity.id
_entity.type
_entity.pdbx_description
1 polymer ?
#
loop_
_entity_poly.entity_id
_entity_poly.type
_entity_poly.pdbx_seq_one_letter_code
_entity_poly.pdbx_strand_id
1 'polypeptide(L)'
;MKATNTLLSTIIIGVTLIIMTGCLQGEDLIDAGTQALNAATNNDKELVLTASEQIALSVKQKGSYDISEKEAKKNFESYAKTIHKEKAVKVKALSLKKNKKNGRNLYYEVIFENDKGTGFSLLSADERVDKLLCYSENGSISDTSFNKSLKYCLELVDLYVEGQTQKELDIESLVSSANQKIKAANKGKVITKALPPFDPDDPNSPWSYDRTDVKNEVTERIKQVHAGWHQGSPFNDLLPLLPPDYTQRAYTGCAMVAVSQIMAYHQKPYSNYITAAMWPTMIDNRYTSVELKRLMLDLFNTMNTGYDATGTSSNISKARDFLNNNGYTAGSAQDYTFDRAWSALSYGPTYINGTRAGGNGHAWVIDGVRITKTTSTDIYTITYNGKVFEASGSSSITSFRTVRYDWGWNRPNDNTWFNSGIFTMPSSGNNYNQNNKIISYVY
;
A
#
# COMPACT_ATOMS: atom_id res chain seq x y z
N MET A 1 -5.20 80.55 22.13
CA MET A 1 -6.68 80.46 22.01
C MET A 1 -7.05 78.99 22.10
N LYS A 2 -7.46 78.53 23.29
CA LYS A 2 -8.83 78.04 23.62
C LYS A 2 -9.24 76.87 22.71
N ALA A 3 -9.08 75.60 23.09
CA ALA A 3 -9.81 74.83 24.13
C ALA A 3 -11.33 74.87 23.94
N THR A 4 -11.97 73.70 23.75
CA THR A 4 -13.00 73.14 24.67
C THR A 4 -13.63 71.83 24.14
N ASN A 5 -13.70 70.84 25.05
CA ASN A 5 -14.82 69.93 25.39
C ASN A 5 -15.40 68.99 24.31
N THR A 6 -15.71 67.72 24.63
CA THR A 6 -16.74 67.27 25.61
C THR A 6 -16.48 65.77 25.89
N LEU A 7 -16.24 65.33 27.15
CA LEU A 7 -17.16 64.61 28.07
C LEU A 7 -17.83 63.36 27.45
N LEU A 8 -18.06 62.21 28.09
CA LEU A 8 -17.96 61.64 29.45
C LEU A 8 -18.28 60.14 29.21
N SER A 9 -17.77 59.13 29.90
CA SER A 9 -18.45 58.58 31.08
C SER A 9 -17.69 57.37 31.64
N THR A 10 -17.36 57.53 32.91
CA THR A 10 -16.86 56.61 33.92
C THR A 10 -17.82 55.46 34.22
N ILE A 11 -17.32 54.23 34.44
CA ILE A 11 -17.80 53.38 35.55
C ILE A 11 -16.58 52.70 36.19
N ILE A 12 -16.26 53.18 37.39
CA ILE A 12 -15.43 52.53 38.40
C ILE A 12 -16.39 51.75 39.29
N ILE A 13 -16.17 50.46 39.45
CA ILE A 13 -16.65 49.72 40.62
C ILE A 13 -15.41 49.17 41.30
N GLY A 14 -15.02 49.84 42.38
CA GLY A 14 -14.15 49.27 43.40
C GLY A 14 -15.02 48.77 44.54
N VAL A 15 -14.81 47.52 44.97
CA VAL A 15 -15.14 47.00 46.31
C VAL A 15 -14.14 45.87 46.56
N THR A 16 -12.98 46.18 47.14
CA THR A 16 -12.63 46.01 48.57
C THR A 16 -11.74 44.80 48.76
N LEU A 17 -10.46 45.10 48.90
CA LEU A 17 -9.39 44.22 49.36
C LEU A 17 -9.68 43.85 50.83
N ILE A 18 -10.03 42.59 51.11
CA ILE A 18 -9.89 42.01 52.45
C ILE A 18 -8.62 41.18 52.41
N ILE A 19 -7.55 41.75 52.95
CA ILE A 19 -6.34 41.00 53.29
C ILE A 19 -6.69 40.19 54.53
N MET A 20 -6.96 38.89 54.37
CA MET A 20 -6.72 37.92 55.43
C MET A 20 -5.47 37.13 55.06
N THR A 21 -4.43 37.37 55.84
CA THR A 21 -3.17 36.62 55.87
C THR A 21 -3.45 35.12 56.03
N GLY A 22 -3.19 34.37 54.96
CA GLY A 22 -3.05 32.93 54.96
C GLY A 22 -1.80 32.57 54.18
N CYS A 23 -0.73 32.25 54.91
CA CYS A 23 0.52 31.74 54.37
C CYS A 23 0.24 30.54 53.47
N LEU A 24 0.64 30.56 52.19
CA LEU A 24 0.94 29.37 51.37
C LEU A 24 1.71 29.81 50.11
N GLN A 25 3.04 29.74 50.19
CA GLN A 25 3.89 29.65 49.01
C GLN A 25 3.58 28.31 48.33
N GLY A 26 2.93 28.32 47.17
CA GLY A 26 2.60 27.06 46.49
C GLY A 26 2.10 27.11 45.05
N GLU A 27 1.48 28.21 44.58
CA GLU A 27 0.74 28.15 43.31
C GLU A 27 1.37 28.87 42.12
N ASP A 28 2.32 29.79 42.31
CA ASP A 28 2.90 30.56 41.19
C ASP A 28 4.01 29.85 40.39
N LEU A 29 4.50 28.69 40.85
CA LEU A 29 5.54 27.92 40.14
C LEU A 29 4.96 26.90 39.15
N ILE A 30 3.67 26.57 39.25
CA ILE A 30 3.03 25.50 38.47
C ILE A 30 2.62 26.02 37.08
N ASP A 31 2.24 27.29 36.98
CA ASP A 31 1.73 27.86 35.72
C ASP A 31 2.87 28.33 34.79
N ALA A 32 3.96 28.86 35.37
CA ALA A 32 5.16 29.23 34.63
C ALA A 32 5.91 28.01 34.05
N GLY A 33 5.89 26.87 34.76
CA GLY A 33 6.45 25.60 34.27
C GLY A 33 5.65 25.01 33.11
N THR A 34 4.33 25.19 33.11
CA THR A 34 3.42 24.68 32.07
C THR A 34 3.53 25.48 30.77
N GLN A 35 3.66 26.81 30.86
CA GLN A 35 3.84 27.68 29.68
C GLN A 35 5.24 27.56 29.06
N ALA A 36 6.30 27.35 29.85
CA ALA A 36 7.64 27.10 29.32
C ALA A 36 7.77 25.75 28.58
N LEU A 37 6.96 24.75 28.97
CA LEU A 37 6.98 23.41 28.37
C LEU A 37 6.29 23.39 26.99
N ASN A 38 5.18 24.10 26.83
CA ASN A 38 4.48 24.25 25.54
C ASN A 38 5.25 25.12 24.54
N ALA A 39 6.17 25.97 25.01
CA ALA A 39 7.05 26.75 24.15
C ALA A 39 8.26 25.93 23.65
N ALA A 40 8.71 24.93 24.41
CA ALA A 40 9.84 24.06 24.03
C ALA A 40 9.46 23.00 22.97
N THR A 41 8.18 22.64 22.83
CA THR A 41 7.71 21.67 21.83
C THR A 41 7.61 22.23 20.41
N ASN A 42 7.74 23.56 20.22
CA ASN A 42 7.43 24.19 18.94
C ASN A 42 8.65 24.56 18.06
N ASN A 43 9.88 24.26 18.47
CA ASN A 43 11.08 24.61 17.66
C ASN A 43 12.21 23.57 17.65
N ASP A 44 12.00 22.37 18.16
CA ASP A 44 13.00 21.32 18.05
C ASP A 44 12.93 20.69 16.66
N LYS A 45 14.09 20.59 15.99
CA LYS A 45 14.24 19.68 14.85
C LYS A 45 13.69 18.32 15.29
N GLU A 46 12.67 17.84 14.60
CA GLU A 46 12.05 16.54 14.82
C GLU A 46 13.16 15.48 14.94
N LEU A 47 13.20 14.75 16.04
CA LEU A 47 14.18 13.69 16.25
C LEU A 47 13.86 12.57 15.25
N VAL A 48 14.67 12.44 14.19
CA VAL A 48 14.45 11.42 13.16
C VAL A 48 15.31 10.19 13.41
N LEU A 49 14.67 9.05 13.67
CA LEU A 49 15.30 7.72 13.72
C LEU A 49 15.20 7.04 12.35
N THR A 50 16.17 6.19 12.05
CA THR A 50 16.04 5.26 10.92
C THR A 50 15.00 4.18 11.23
N ALA A 51 14.42 3.58 10.20
CA ALA A 51 13.47 2.48 10.35
C ALA A 51 14.07 1.31 11.15
N SER A 52 15.34 0.95 10.90
CA SER A 52 16.03 -0.12 11.61
C SER A 52 16.28 0.21 13.09
N GLU A 53 16.65 1.46 13.41
CA GLU A 53 16.75 1.91 14.81
C GLU A 53 15.41 1.81 15.54
N GLN A 54 14.32 2.20 14.88
CA GLN A 54 12.99 2.13 15.46
C GLN A 54 12.50 0.69 15.67
N ILE A 55 12.78 -0.19 14.70
CA ILE A 55 12.51 -1.63 14.84
C ILE A 55 13.32 -2.18 16.02
N ALA A 56 14.60 -1.81 16.14
CA ALA A 56 15.46 -2.29 17.21
C ALA A 56 14.96 -1.88 18.60
N LEU A 57 14.50 -0.63 18.78
CA LEU A 57 13.85 -0.17 20.02
C LEU A 57 12.59 -0.98 20.35
N SER A 58 11.70 -1.18 19.36
CA SER A 58 10.48 -1.99 19.50
C SER A 58 10.82 -3.43 19.91
N VAL A 59 11.80 -4.05 19.27
CA VAL A 59 12.24 -5.43 19.55
C VAL A 59 12.90 -5.56 20.92
N LYS A 60 13.71 -4.58 21.34
CA LYS A 60 14.32 -4.57 22.69
C LYS A 60 13.25 -4.53 23.78
N GLN A 61 12.15 -3.81 23.55
CA GLN A 61 11.04 -3.72 24.50
C GLN A 61 10.11 -4.95 24.45
N LYS A 62 9.72 -5.40 23.26
CA LYS A 62 8.77 -6.51 23.06
C LYS A 62 9.41 -7.89 23.21
N GLY A 63 10.73 -7.99 23.03
CA GLY A 63 11.48 -9.24 22.99
C GLY A 63 11.29 -10.06 21.70
N SER A 64 10.59 -9.53 20.70
CA SER A 64 10.33 -10.20 19.41
C SER A 64 10.12 -9.18 18.28
N TYR A 65 10.31 -9.63 17.04
CA TYR A 65 9.90 -8.92 15.83
C TYR A 65 8.40 -9.06 15.52
N ASP A 66 7.69 -9.93 16.24
CA ASP A 66 6.29 -10.23 15.97
C ASP A 66 5.39 -9.01 16.16
N ILE A 67 4.56 -8.77 15.16
CA ILE A 67 3.46 -7.82 15.24
C ILE A 67 2.27 -8.54 15.87
N SER A 68 1.66 -7.96 16.90
CA SER A 68 0.48 -8.55 17.54
C SER A 68 -0.77 -8.43 16.66
N GLU A 69 -1.76 -9.30 16.87
CA GLU A 69 -3.04 -9.22 16.17
C GLU A 69 -3.74 -7.86 16.38
N LYS A 70 -3.67 -7.31 17.59
CA LYS A 70 -4.21 -5.98 17.91
C LYS A 70 -3.52 -4.89 17.09
N GLU A 71 -2.21 -4.95 16.97
CA GLU A 71 -1.42 -4.01 16.17
C GLU A 71 -1.69 -4.18 14.67
N ALA A 72 -1.78 -5.41 14.17
CA ALA A 72 -2.15 -5.70 12.79
C ALA A 72 -3.54 -5.13 12.45
N LYS A 73 -4.53 -5.29 13.33
CA LYS A 73 -5.86 -4.69 13.16
C LYS A 73 -5.82 -3.15 13.14
N LYS A 74 -5.06 -2.51 14.04
CA LYS A 74 -4.87 -1.04 14.02
C LYS A 74 -4.22 -0.58 12.72
N ASN A 75 -3.19 -1.30 12.26
CA ASN A 75 -2.52 -1.02 10.99
C ASN A 75 -3.49 -1.16 9.81
N PHE A 76 -4.30 -2.23 9.78
CA PHE A 76 -5.33 -2.44 8.77
C PHE A 76 -6.30 -1.25 8.69
N GLU A 77 -6.91 -0.89 9.82
CA GLU A 77 -7.93 0.16 9.89
C GLU A 77 -7.34 1.51 9.45
N SER A 78 -6.09 1.80 9.85
CA SER A 78 -5.36 2.98 9.39
C SER A 78 -5.15 2.96 7.87
N TYR A 79 -4.66 1.86 7.30
CA TYR A 79 -4.41 1.75 5.86
C TYR A 79 -5.69 1.80 5.02
N ALA A 80 -6.74 1.09 5.43
CA ALA A 80 -8.02 1.15 4.74
C ALA A 80 -8.56 2.58 4.67
N LYS A 81 -8.52 3.30 5.80
CA LYS A 81 -9.01 4.70 5.89
C LYS A 81 -8.11 5.70 5.16
N THR A 82 -6.79 5.62 5.34
CA THR A 82 -5.86 6.68 4.91
C THR A 82 -5.28 6.43 3.52
N ILE A 83 -5.00 5.18 3.17
CA ILE A 83 -4.39 4.80 1.89
C ILE A 83 -5.46 4.49 0.85
N HIS A 84 -6.44 3.68 1.21
CA HIS A 84 -7.51 3.25 0.30
C HIS A 84 -8.76 4.13 0.37
N LYS A 85 -8.77 5.12 1.28
CA LYS A 85 -9.85 6.13 1.43
C LYS A 85 -11.23 5.49 1.64
N GLU A 86 -11.25 4.32 2.28
CA GLU A 86 -12.49 3.63 2.61
C GLU A 86 -13.27 4.42 3.65
N LYS A 87 -14.57 4.65 3.39
CA LYS A 87 -15.44 5.45 4.28
C LYS A 87 -15.78 4.71 5.57
N ALA A 88 -16.02 3.41 5.45
CA ALA A 88 -16.32 2.53 6.56
C ALA A 88 -15.79 1.13 6.22
N VAL A 89 -15.09 0.52 7.17
CA VAL A 89 -14.59 -0.84 7.04
C VAL A 89 -14.87 -1.60 8.32
N LYS A 90 -15.36 -2.83 8.17
CA LYS A 90 -15.61 -3.75 9.27
C LYS A 90 -14.80 -5.02 9.07
N VAL A 91 -13.86 -5.28 9.99
CA VAL A 91 -13.13 -6.56 10.02
C VAL A 91 -14.09 -7.68 10.39
N LYS A 92 -14.17 -8.71 9.54
CA LYS A 92 -15.02 -9.89 9.71
C LYS A 92 -14.23 -11.09 10.22
N ALA A 93 -13.03 -11.26 9.70
CA ALA A 93 -12.11 -12.28 10.15
C ALA A 93 -10.69 -11.75 10.08
N LEU A 94 -9.87 -12.19 11.03
CA LEU A 94 -8.44 -11.96 11.04
C LEU A 94 -7.80 -13.27 11.45
N SER A 95 -6.84 -13.76 10.64
CA SER A 95 -6.16 -15.03 10.92
C SER A 95 -4.67 -14.93 10.63
N LEU A 96 -3.86 -15.57 11.47
CA LEU A 96 -2.41 -15.57 11.34
C LEU A 96 -1.95 -16.71 10.43
N LYS A 97 -1.25 -16.35 9.35
CA LYS A 97 -0.53 -17.29 8.50
C LYS A 97 0.86 -17.56 9.07
N LYS A 98 1.22 -18.83 9.19
CA LYS A 98 2.55 -19.28 9.58
C LYS A 98 3.21 -20.10 8.48
N ASN A 99 4.53 -20.02 8.41
CA ASN A 99 5.34 -20.90 7.57
C ASN A 99 5.24 -22.33 8.13
N LYS A 100 4.86 -23.28 7.28
CA LYS A 100 4.63 -24.68 7.68
C LYS A 100 5.91 -25.43 8.09
N LYS A 101 7.07 -25.00 7.61
CA LYS A 101 8.36 -25.69 7.83
C LYS A 101 9.01 -25.28 9.15
N ASN A 102 8.98 -23.99 9.49
CA ASN A 102 9.69 -23.46 10.66
C ASN A 102 8.77 -22.78 11.70
N GLY A 103 7.46 -22.70 11.43
CA GLY A 103 6.48 -22.13 12.36
C GLY A 103 6.52 -20.61 12.50
N ARG A 104 7.39 -19.90 11.77
CA ARG A 104 7.48 -18.43 11.84
C ARG A 104 6.20 -17.79 11.33
N ASN A 105 5.81 -16.69 11.97
CA ASN A 105 4.70 -15.86 11.55
C ASN A 105 5.05 -15.19 10.21
N LEU A 106 4.12 -15.24 9.25
CA LEU A 106 4.29 -14.60 7.95
C LEU A 106 3.49 -13.30 7.90
N TYR A 107 2.17 -13.43 7.93
CA TYR A 107 1.26 -12.31 7.82
C TYR A 107 -0.10 -12.62 8.45
N TYR A 108 -0.85 -11.58 8.76
CA TYR A 108 -2.27 -11.66 9.05
C TYR A 108 -3.09 -11.51 7.78
N GLU A 109 -4.00 -12.44 7.55
CA GLU A 109 -5.05 -12.35 6.55
C GLU A 109 -6.27 -11.70 7.18
N VAL A 110 -6.70 -10.57 6.63
CA VAL A 110 -7.85 -9.80 7.10
C VAL A 110 -8.94 -9.88 6.04
N ILE A 111 -10.12 -10.40 6.41
CA ILE A 111 -11.33 -10.33 5.61
C ILE A 111 -12.20 -9.21 6.17
N PHE A 112 -12.69 -8.33 5.31
CA PHE A 112 -13.44 -7.15 5.73
C PHE A 112 -14.62 -6.84 4.81
N GLU A 113 -15.59 -6.10 5.35
CA GLU A 113 -16.71 -5.52 4.61
C GLU A 113 -16.50 -4.00 4.47
N ASN A 114 -16.74 -3.46 3.28
CA ASN A 114 -16.80 -2.03 2.98
C ASN A 114 -18.05 -1.69 2.14
N ASP A 115 -18.15 -0.47 1.64
CA ASP A 115 -19.27 -0.02 0.80
C ASP A 115 -19.28 -0.66 -0.60
N LYS A 116 -18.14 -1.24 -1.02
CA LYS A 116 -17.99 -1.93 -2.31
C LYS A 116 -18.26 -3.42 -2.21
N GLY A 117 -18.27 -4.03 -1.02
CA GLY A 117 -18.53 -5.45 -0.79
C GLY A 117 -17.59 -6.07 0.25
N THR A 118 -17.27 -7.35 0.07
CA THR A 118 -16.28 -8.06 0.89
C THR A 118 -14.93 -8.00 0.21
N GLY A 119 -13.90 -7.55 0.91
CA GLY A 119 -12.51 -7.50 0.46
C GLY A 119 -11.57 -8.25 1.39
N PHE A 120 -10.29 -8.28 1.03
CA PHE A 120 -9.24 -8.89 1.85
C PHE A 120 -7.92 -8.11 1.83
N SER A 121 -7.11 -8.26 2.88
CA SER A 121 -5.77 -7.68 2.96
C SER A 121 -4.80 -8.64 3.64
N LEU A 122 -3.53 -8.61 3.23
CA LEU A 122 -2.44 -9.29 3.91
C LEU A 122 -1.54 -8.25 4.56
N LEU A 123 -1.30 -8.41 5.86
CA LEU A 123 -0.47 -7.52 6.66
C LEU A 123 0.68 -8.28 7.28
N SER A 124 1.91 -7.78 7.17
CA SER A 124 3.06 -8.45 7.78
C SER A 124 2.82 -8.74 9.26
N ALA A 125 3.26 -9.91 9.71
CA ALA A 125 3.32 -10.28 11.11
C ALA A 125 4.72 -10.06 11.72
N ASP A 126 5.66 -9.45 10.98
CA ASP A 126 7.04 -9.17 11.39
C ASP A 126 7.43 -7.72 11.09
N GLU A 127 7.99 -7.01 12.08
CA GLU A 127 8.37 -5.59 12.02
C GLU A 127 9.43 -5.27 10.94
N ARG A 128 10.19 -6.27 10.44
CA ARG A 128 11.20 -6.08 9.39
C ARG A 128 10.62 -5.97 7.99
N VAL A 129 9.35 -6.33 7.81
CA VAL A 129 8.69 -6.37 6.50
C VAL A 129 7.67 -5.26 6.41
N ASP A 130 7.51 -4.68 5.21
CA ASP A 130 6.47 -3.70 4.94
C ASP A 130 5.11 -4.19 5.44
N LYS A 131 4.47 -3.36 6.27
CA LYS A 131 3.26 -3.74 7.00
C LYS A 131 2.10 -4.09 6.07
N LEU A 132 1.98 -3.45 4.90
CA LEU A 132 0.97 -3.75 3.89
C LEU A 132 1.57 -4.56 2.74
N LEU A 133 1.14 -5.82 2.61
CA LEU A 133 1.64 -6.74 1.59
C LEU A 133 0.66 -6.85 0.42
N CYS A 134 -0.64 -6.83 0.71
CA CYS A 134 -1.70 -7.01 -0.26
C CYS A 134 -2.98 -6.30 0.20
N TYR A 135 -3.74 -5.72 -0.73
CA TYR A 135 -5.05 -5.14 -0.47
C TYR A 135 -5.98 -5.26 -1.68
N SER A 136 -7.15 -5.85 -1.46
CA SER A 136 -8.23 -5.94 -2.45
C SER A 136 -9.50 -5.32 -1.86
N GLU A 137 -10.02 -4.29 -2.54
CA GLU A 137 -11.21 -3.53 -2.11
C GLU A 137 -12.50 -4.38 -2.13
N ASN A 138 -12.53 -5.39 -2.99
CA ASN A 138 -13.55 -6.42 -3.07
C ASN A 138 -12.83 -7.75 -3.42
N GLY A 139 -13.55 -8.85 -3.52
CA GLY A 139 -13.04 -10.15 -3.95
C GLY A 139 -12.73 -11.08 -2.79
N SER A 140 -12.44 -12.33 -3.12
CA SER A 140 -12.09 -13.35 -2.13
C SER A 140 -10.70 -13.89 -2.39
N ILE A 141 -9.90 -14.01 -1.33
CA ILE A 141 -8.62 -14.72 -1.39
C ILE A 141 -8.79 -16.21 -1.74
N SER A 142 -9.99 -16.79 -1.57
CA SER A 142 -10.29 -18.16 -1.98
C SER A 142 -10.48 -18.32 -3.50
N ASP A 143 -10.57 -17.23 -4.27
CA ASP A 143 -10.75 -17.27 -5.72
C ASP A 143 -9.50 -17.73 -6.48
N THR A 144 -8.43 -18.04 -5.77
CA THR A 144 -7.16 -18.60 -6.27
C THR A 144 -7.29 -19.92 -7.03
N SER A 145 -8.41 -20.64 -6.90
CA SER A 145 -8.71 -21.83 -7.71
C SER A 145 -9.08 -21.47 -9.16
N PHE A 146 -9.66 -20.29 -9.37
CA PHE A 146 -10.10 -19.80 -10.68
C PHE A 146 -9.12 -18.77 -11.24
N ASN A 147 -8.73 -17.79 -10.42
CA ASN A 147 -7.73 -16.79 -10.75
C ASN A 147 -6.34 -17.30 -10.38
N LYS A 148 -5.74 -18.06 -11.29
CA LYS A 148 -4.40 -18.61 -11.10
C LYS A 148 -3.35 -17.51 -10.91
N SER A 149 -3.54 -16.33 -11.48
CA SER A 149 -2.58 -15.21 -11.39
C SER A 149 -2.53 -14.62 -9.99
N LEU A 150 -3.71 -14.40 -9.40
CA LEU A 150 -3.84 -14.04 -7.99
C LEU A 150 -3.17 -15.08 -7.10
N LYS A 151 -3.41 -16.38 -7.35
CA LYS A 151 -2.77 -17.48 -6.60
C LYS A 151 -1.25 -17.34 -6.57
N TYR A 152 -0.61 -17.15 -7.71
CA TYR A 152 0.85 -17.08 -7.75
C TYR A 152 1.41 -15.80 -7.14
N CYS A 153 0.69 -14.68 -7.21
CA CYS A 153 1.11 -13.46 -6.53
C CYS A 153 1.04 -13.64 -5.01
N LEU A 154 0.03 -14.34 -4.50
CA LEU A 154 -0.04 -14.70 -3.08
C LEU A 154 1.09 -15.66 -2.66
N GLU A 155 1.46 -16.63 -3.51
CA GLU A 155 2.66 -17.46 -3.28
C GLU A 155 3.96 -16.64 -3.26
N LEU A 156 4.03 -15.54 -4.03
CA LEU A 156 5.17 -14.62 -3.99
C LEU A 156 5.20 -13.77 -2.71
N VAL A 157 4.05 -13.46 -2.13
CA VAL A 157 3.98 -12.79 -0.82
C VAL A 157 4.63 -13.67 0.25
N ASP A 158 4.33 -14.98 0.29
CA ASP A 158 4.97 -15.93 1.21
C ASP A 158 6.51 -15.85 1.10
N LEU A 159 7.04 -15.98 -0.13
CA LEU A 159 8.49 -15.97 -0.39
C LEU A 159 9.13 -14.62 -0.07
N TYR A 160 8.45 -13.52 -0.36
CA TYR A 160 8.92 -12.17 -0.04
C TYR A 160 9.09 -12.00 1.47
N VAL A 161 8.07 -12.36 2.25
CA VAL A 161 8.12 -12.29 3.72
C VAL A 161 9.23 -13.19 4.27
N GLU A 162 9.34 -14.43 3.78
CA GLU A 162 10.42 -15.34 4.18
C GLU A 162 11.81 -14.77 3.91
N GLY A 163 12.02 -14.16 2.73
CA GLY A 163 13.28 -13.53 2.37
C GLY A 163 13.61 -12.31 3.24
N GLN A 164 12.63 -11.45 3.54
CA GLN A 164 12.85 -10.27 4.38
C GLN A 164 13.12 -10.65 5.84
N THR A 165 12.44 -11.67 6.38
CA THR A 165 12.57 -12.10 7.78
C THR A 165 13.87 -12.87 8.08
N GLN A 166 14.68 -13.19 7.06
CA GLN A 166 16.03 -13.72 7.24
C GLN A 166 17.07 -12.62 7.53
N LYS A 167 16.73 -11.35 7.35
CA LYS A 167 17.62 -10.24 7.67
C LYS A 167 17.72 -10.11 9.18
N GLU A 168 18.91 -10.39 9.72
CA GLU A 168 19.23 -10.11 11.11
C GLU A 168 19.70 -8.67 11.27
N LEU A 169 19.14 -7.97 12.25
CA LEU A 169 19.56 -6.63 12.63
C LEU A 169 20.48 -6.73 13.85
N ASP A 170 21.52 -5.90 13.88
CA ASP A 170 22.34 -5.73 15.09
C ASP A 170 21.59 -4.86 16.09
N ILE A 171 20.71 -5.51 16.88
CA ILE A 171 19.79 -4.83 17.80
C ILE A 171 20.54 -4.00 18.83
N GLU A 172 21.63 -4.52 19.40
CA GLU A 172 22.41 -3.82 20.43
C GLU A 172 23.02 -2.52 19.88
N SER A 173 23.63 -2.60 18.69
CA SER A 173 24.22 -1.45 18.01
C SER A 173 23.18 -0.41 17.60
N LEU A 174 22.05 -0.85 17.05
CA LEU A 174 20.96 0.02 16.62
C LEU A 174 20.25 0.71 17.81
N VAL A 175 20.02 -0.02 18.91
CA VAL A 175 19.47 0.55 20.15
C VAL A 175 20.44 1.58 20.73
N SER A 176 21.74 1.27 20.77
CA SER A 176 22.76 2.20 21.26
C SER A 176 22.78 3.49 20.43
N SER A 177 22.73 3.37 19.10
CA SER A 177 22.64 4.51 18.18
C SER A 177 21.38 5.35 18.42
N ALA A 178 20.22 4.69 18.54
CA ALA A 178 18.95 5.36 18.80
C ALA A 178 18.96 6.10 20.14
N ASN A 179 19.41 5.44 21.21
CA ASN A 179 19.47 6.02 22.55
C ASN A 179 20.43 7.20 22.64
N GLN A 180 21.54 7.19 21.90
CA GLN A 180 22.42 8.37 21.78
C GLN A 180 21.69 9.57 21.15
N LYS A 181 20.94 9.34 20.06
CA LYS A 181 20.15 10.40 19.40
C LYS A 181 19.06 10.95 20.32
N ILE A 182 18.34 10.07 21.03
CA ILE A 182 17.31 10.46 21.98
C ILE A 182 17.92 11.26 23.15
N LYS A 183 19.04 10.82 23.73
CA LYS A 183 19.74 11.54 24.81
C LYS A 183 20.20 12.92 24.35
N ALA A 184 20.73 13.03 23.13
CA ALA A 184 21.13 14.31 22.57
C ALA A 184 19.94 15.26 22.39
N ALA A 185 18.80 14.76 21.88
CA ALA A 185 17.59 15.57 21.65
C ALA A 185 16.91 16.05 22.94
N ASN A 186 17.14 15.37 24.06
CA ASN A 186 16.60 15.75 25.37
C ASN A 186 17.61 16.49 26.26
N LYS A 187 18.85 16.70 25.79
CA LYS A 187 19.89 17.38 26.58
C LYS A 187 19.47 18.81 26.93
N GLY A 188 19.33 19.10 28.22
CA GLY A 188 18.93 20.43 28.72
C GLY A 188 17.41 20.65 28.82
N LYS A 189 16.58 19.70 28.37
CA LYS A 189 15.13 19.70 28.63
C LYS A 189 14.86 19.22 30.05
N VAL A 190 14.83 20.15 31.01
CA VAL A 190 14.49 19.82 32.40
C VAL A 190 12.97 19.68 32.49
N ILE A 191 12.46 18.43 32.53
CA ILE A 191 11.01 18.16 32.61
C ILE A 191 10.47 18.52 34.00
N THR A 192 11.27 18.37 35.06
CA THR A 192 11.28 19.06 36.37
C THR A 192 12.28 18.33 37.28
N LYS A 193 12.79 18.95 38.36
CA LYS A 193 13.68 18.26 39.35
C LYS A 193 12.97 17.12 40.11
N ALA A 194 11.65 17.02 40.03
CA ALA A 194 10.84 16.06 40.77
C ALA A 194 10.56 14.76 39.99
N LEU A 195 10.83 14.72 38.68
CA LEU A 195 10.65 13.53 37.86
C LEU A 195 11.93 12.68 37.84
N PRO A 196 11.81 11.34 37.79
CA PRO A 196 12.96 10.48 37.53
C PRO A 196 13.61 10.85 36.19
N PRO A 197 14.95 10.83 36.09
CA PRO A 197 15.65 11.17 34.86
C PRO A 197 15.18 10.26 33.72
N PHE A 198 15.02 10.84 32.54
CA PHE A 198 14.75 10.05 31.34
C PHE A 198 16.03 9.30 30.94
N ASP A 199 16.04 7.99 31.13
CA ASP A 199 17.08 7.10 30.62
C ASP A 199 16.43 5.98 29.79
N PRO A 200 16.59 5.98 28.45
CA PRO A 200 16.08 4.92 27.61
C PRO A 200 16.93 3.63 27.67
N ASP A 201 18.08 3.67 28.35
CA ASP A 201 18.92 2.49 28.62
C ASP A 201 18.60 1.79 29.95
N ASP A 202 17.79 2.41 30.83
CA ASP A 202 17.47 1.83 32.14
C ASP A 202 16.30 0.81 32.01
N PRO A 203 16.53 -0.49 32.26
CA PRO A 203 15.47 -1.49 32.23
C PRO A 203 14.40 -1.29 33.32
N ASN A 204 14.67 -0.48 34.35
CA ASN A 204 13.73 -0.11 35.39
C ASN A 204 13.13 1.28 35.19
N SER A 205 13.33 1.88 34.00
CA SER A 205 12.83 3.21 33.69
C SER A 205 11.31 3.26 33.87
N PRO A 206 10.78 4.21 34.66
CA PRO A 206 9.34 4.37 34.86
C PRO A 206 8.63 5.04 33.65
N TRP A 207 9.39 5.35 32.60
CA TRP A 207 8.88 5.93 31.37
C TRP A 207 8.28 4.84 30.47
N SER A 208 7.00 4.96 30.15
CA SER A 208 6.31 4.13 29.16
C SER A 208 6.55 4.64 27.75
N TYR A 209 6.94 3.74 26.85
CA TYR A 209 7.01 4.01 25.42
C TYR A 209 5.67 3.66 24.75
N ASP A 210 5.12 4.58 23.96
CA ASP A 210 3.99 4.32 23.08
C ASP A 210 4.28 4.82 21.66
N ARG A 211 3.80 4.07 20.66
CA ARG A 211 3.82 4.45 19.25
C ARG A 211 2.44 4.95 18.87
N THR A 212 2.25 6.25 18.98
CA THR A 212 0.92 6.88 18.95
C THR A 212 0.47 7.21 17.53
N ASP A 213 1.34 7.87 16.74
CA ASP A 213 0.92 8.54 15.51
C ASP A 213 1.53 7.91 14.27
N VAL A 214 0.67 7.28 13.47
CA VAL A 214 1.02 6.77 12.13
C VAL A 214 0.32 7.66 11.11
N LYS A 215 1.07 8.55 10.46
CA LYS A 215 0.57 9.37 9.35
C LYS A 215 1.00 8.72 8.03
N ASN A 216 0.03 8.46 7.16
CA ASN A 216 0.29 7.98 5.80
C ASN A 216 0.08 9.10 4.79
N GLU A 217 1.09 9.34 3.96
CA GLU A 217 1.03 10.22 2.80
C GLU A 217 1.17 9.38 1.54
N VAL A 218 0.26 9.57 0.60
CA VAL A 218 0.16 8.73 -0.60
C VAL A 218 0.42 9.57 -1.85
N THR A 219 1.33 9.11 -2.69
CA THR A 219 1.45 9.56 -4.08
C THR A 219 1.13 8.39 -4.99
N GLU A 220 0.19 8.57 -5.92
CA GLU A 220 -0.29 7.50 -6.78
C GLU A 220 -0.46 7.93 -8.23
N ARG A 221 -0.32 6.97 -9.15
CA ARG A 221 -0.71 7.10 -10.56
C ARG A 221 -1.64 5.95 -10.87
N ILE A 222 -2.91 6.27 -11.14
CA ILE A 222 -3.94 5.28 -11.46
C ILE A 222 -4.43 5.55 -12.88
N LYS A 223 -4.38 4.52 -13.71
CA LYS A 223 -4.81 4.48 -15.11
C LYS A 223 -5.75 3.28 -15.30
N GLN A 224 -6.74 3.21 -14.42
CA GLN A 224 -7.60 2.04 -14.24
C GLN A 224 -8.21 1.58 -15.57
N VAL A 225 -7.99 0.31 -15.90
CA VAL A 225 -8.60 -0.30 -17.09
C VAL A 225 -10.03 -0.74 -16.82
N HIS A 226 -10.79 -0.96 -17.89
CA HIS A 226 -12.12 -1.53 -17.81
C HIS A 226 -12.03 -2.99 -17.38
N ALA A 227 -12.64 -3.28 -16.24
CA ALA A 227 -12.61 -4.60 -15.64
C ALA A 227 -13.77 -5.49 -16.15
N GLY A 228 -13.71 -6.79 -15.86
CA GLY A 228 -14.73 -7.76 -16.30
C GLY A 228 -14.53 -8.33 -17.71
N TRP A 229 -13.42 -8.03 -18.36
CA TRP A 229 -13.02 -8.68 -19.60
C TRP A 229 -12.31 -10.00 -19.28
N HIS A 230 -12.50 -11.01 -20.13
CA HIS A 230 -11.94 -12.35 -19.90
C HIS A 230 -11.78 -13.15 -21.19
N GLN A 231 -11.27 -14.37 -21.05
CA GLN A 231 -10.82 -15.19 -22.17
C GLN A 231 -11.89 -16.14 -22.76
N GLY A 232 -13.08 -16.15 -22.18
CA GLY A 232 -14.16 -17.10 -22.51
C GLY A 232 -15.37 -16.40 -23.09
N SER A 233 -16.49 -17.12 -23.23
CA SER A 233 -17.72 -16.58 -23.79
C SER A 233 -18.21 -15.39 -22.96
N PRO A 234 -18.53 -14.24 -23.57
CA PRO A 234 -18.75 -14.05 -25.01
C PRO A 234 -17.55 -13.53 -25.80
N PHE A 235 -16.42 -13.26 -25.14
CA PHE A 235 -15.22 -12.66 -25.75
C PHE A 235 -14.50 -13.60 -26.73
N ASN A 236 -14.73 -14.91 -26.64
CA ASN A 236 -14.19 -15.90 -27.56
C ASN A 236 -15.23 -16.47 -28.54
N ASP A 237 -16.42 -15.88 -28.65
CA ASP A 237 -17.52 -16.43 -29.47
C ASP A 237 -17.20 -16.55 -30.97
N LEU A 238 -16.24 -15.77 -31.46
CA LEU A 238 -15.81 -15.81 -32.86
C LEU A 238 -14.54 -16.65 -33.08
N LEU A 239 -13.95 -17.20 -32.01
CA LEU A 239 -12.73 -18.01 -32.10
C LEU A 239 -13.04 -19.45 -32.52
N PRO A 240 -12.05 -20.18 -33.07
CA PRO A 240 -12.25 -21.55 -33.58
C PRO A 240 -12.82 -22.51 -32.53
N LEU A 241 -13.71 -23.40 -32.97
CA LEU A 241 -14.09 -24.58 -32.19
C LEU A 241 -12.95 -25.60 -32.22
N LEU A 242 -12.71 -26.25 -31.09
CA LEU A 242 -11.62 -27.20 -30.92
C LEU A 242 -12.08 -28.63 -31.22
N PRO A 243 -11.29 -29.45 -31.93
CA PRO A 243 -11.57 -30.87 -32.09
C PRO A 243 -11.39 -31.62 -30.76
N PRO A 244 -11.96 -32.83 -30.61
CA PRO A 244 -12.72 -33.56 -31.63
C PRO A 244 -14.24 -33.30 -31.62
N ASP A 245 -14.78 -32.82 -30.49
CA ASP A 245 -16.22 -32.71 -30.26
C ASP A 245 -16.81 -31.36 -30.71
N TYR A 246 -15.95 -30.37 -30.97
CA TYR A 246 -16.34 -29.03 -31.43
C TYR A 246 -17.38 -28.37 -30.53
N THR A 247 -17.31 -28.61 -29.23
CA THR A 247 -18.19 -28.00 -28.21
C THR A 247 -17.54 -26.81 -27.50
N GLN A 248 -16.21 -26.80 -27.44
CA GLN A 248 -15.42 -25.75 -26.81
C GLN A 248 -14.77 -24.86 -27.87
N ARG A 249 -14.85 -23.53 -27.65
CA ARG A 249 -14.05 -22.56 -28.41
C ARG A 249 -12.68 -22.36 -27.79
N ALA A 250 -11.68 -22.09 -28.62
CA ALA A 250 -10.38 -21.63 -28.16
C ALA A 250 -10.53 -20.42 -27.23
N TYR A 251 -9.74 -20.37 -26.16
CA TYR A 251 -9.72 -19.20 -25.29
C TYR A 251 -9.10 -18.00 -26.00
N THR A 252 -9.52 -16.78 -25.68
CA THR A 252 -8.92 -15.57 -26.27
C THR A 252 -7.43 -15.44 -25.96
N GLY A 253 -7.00 -15.88 -24.77
CA GLY A 253 -5.62 -15.74 -24.30
C GLY A 253 -5.40 -14.46 -23.50
N CYS A 254 -4.70 -14.59 -22.38
CA CYS A 254 -4.47 -13.50 -21.44
C CYS A 254 -3.73 -12.29 -22.05
N ALA A 255 -2.80 -12.52 -22.97
CA ALA A 255 -2.09 -11.44 -23.65
C ALA A 255 -3.01 -10.58 -24.51
N MET A 256 -3.96 -11.19 -25.21
CA MET A 256 -4.94 -10.50 -26.04
C MET A 256 -5.93 -9.73 -25.17
N VAL A 257 -6.39 -10.31 -24.05
CA VAL A 257 -7.23 -9.60 -23.08
C VAL A 257 -6.50 -8.37 -22.53
N ALA A 258 -5.25 -8.50 -22.10
CA ALA A 258 -4.47 -7.37 -21.58
C ALA A 258 -4.27 -6.25 -22.62
N VAL A 259 -3.93 -6.60 -23.87
CA VAL A 259 -3.80 -5.60 -24.96
C VAL A 259 -5.15 -4.92 -25.22
N SER A 260 -6.24 -5.68 -25.28
CA SER A 260 -7.58 -5.15 -25.54
C SER A 260 -8.06 -4.20 -24.43
N GLN A 261 -7.75 -4.46 -23.16
CA GLN A 261 -8.03 -3.56 -22.04
C GLN A 261 -7.25 -2.25 -22.14
N ILE A 262 -5.98 -2.31 -22.56
CA ILE A 262 -5.17 -1.12 -22.82
C ILE A 262 -5.75 -0.32 -23.99
N MET A 263 -6.15 -0.98 -25.07
CA MET A 263 -6.79 -0.30 -26.20
C MET A 263 -8.09 0.41 -25.79
N ALA A 264 -8.91 -0.27 -24.99
CA ALA A 264 -10.16 0.28 -24.45
C ALA A 264 -9.95 1.47 -23.52
N TYR A 265 -8.82 1.53 -22.81
CA TYR A 265 -8.46 2.70 -22.00
C TYR A 265 -8.17 3.93 -22.88
N HIS A 266 -7.40 3.75 -23.96
CA HIS A 266 -7.00 4.86 -24.83
C HIS A 266 -8.07 5.26 -25.85
N GLN A 267 -9.01 4.36 -26.16
CA GLN A 267 -10.15 4.60 -27.05
C GLN A 267 -9.76 5.12 -28.44
N LYS A 268 -8.59 4.71 -28.95
CA LYS A 268 -8.18 5.06 -30.32
C LYS A 268 -9.03 4.32 -31.35
N PRO A 269 -9.28 4.91 -32.54
CA PRO A 269 -9.87 4.17 -33.63
C PRO A 269 -9.08 2.89 -33.95
N TYR A 270 -9.77 1.81 -34.27
CA TYR A 270 -9.16 0.55 -34.68
C TYR A 270 -9.79 0.08 -35.98
N SER A 271 -8.93 -0.20 -36.97
CA SER A 271 -9.36 -0.57 -38.31
C SER A 271 -10.36 0.46 -38.89
N ASN A 272 -11.21 0.03 -39.83
CA ASN A 272 -12.29 0.84 -40.38
C ASN A 272 -13.64 0.65 -39.65
N TYR A 273 -13.71 -0.22 -38.64
CA TYR A 273 -14.98 -0.63 -38.02
C TYR A 273 -15.13 -0.28 -36.54
N ILE A 274 -14.05 0.18 -35.86
CA ILE A 274 -14.15 0.77 -34.51
C ILE A 274 -13.67 2.21 -34.59
N THR A 275 -14.58 3.15 -34.37
CA THR A 275 -14.25 4.56 -34.23
C THR A 275 -14.03 4.92 -32.76
N ALA A 276 -13.33 6.03 -32.48
CA ALA A 276 -13.11 6.49 -31.10
C ALA A 276 -14.42 6.65 -30.31
N ALA A 277 -15.49 7.13 -30.96
CA ALA A 277 -16.79 7.37 -30.34
C ALA A 277 -17.55 6.09 -29.95
N MET A 278 -17.18 4.93 -30.51
CA MET A 278 -17.86 3.66 -30.23
C MET A 278 -17.41 3.00 -28.93
N TRP A 279 -16.19 3.30 -28.45
CA TRP A 279 -15.60 2.64 -27.29
C TRP A 279 -16.49 2.65 -26.04
N PRO A 280 -17.06 3.79 -25.59
CA PRO A 280 -17.89 3.80 -24.40
C PRO A 280 -19.06 2.80 -24.49
N THR A 281 -19.76 2.79 -25.62
CA THR A 281 -20.87 1.85 -25.85
C THR A 281 -20.39 0.40 -25.93
N MET A 282 -19.23 0.13 -26.53
CA MET A 282 -18.65 -1.21 -26.56
C MET A 282 -18.27 -1.74 -25.17
N ILE A 283 -17.72 -0.86 -24.32
CA ILE A 283 -17.33 -1.17 -22.94
C ILE A 283 -18.57 -1.46 -22.08
N ASP A 284 -19.59 -0.61 -22.17
CA ASP A 284 -20.83 -0.77 -21.43
C ASP A 284 -21.55 -2.06 -21.85
N ASN A 285 -21.56 -2.34 -23.15
CA ASN A 285 -22.17 -3.53 -23.76
C ASN A 285 -21.17 -4.67 -23.99
N ARG A 286 -20.12 -4.79 -23.17
CA ARG A 286 -19.02 -5.76 -23.37
C ARG A 286 -19.44 -7.21 -23.60
N TYR A 287 -20.60 -7.64 -23.09
CA TYR A 287 -21.08 -9.01 -23.28
C TYR A 287 -21.86 -9.22 -24.60
N THR A 288 -22.31 -8.15 -25.25
CA THR A 288 -23.12 -8.21 -26.48
C THR A 288 -22.49 -7.50 -27.67
N SER A 289 -21.47 -6.66 -27.47
CA SER A 289 -20.78 -5.93 -28.54
C SER A 289 -20.17 -6.87 -29.57
N VAL A 290 -20.62 -6.74 -30.82
CA VAL A 290 -20.10 -7.50 -31.96
C VAL A 290 -18.69 -7.02 -32.32
N GLU A 291 -18.44 -5.73 -32.23
CA GLU A 291 -17.16 -5.08 -32.50
C GLU A 291 -16.10 -5.55 -31.51
N LEU A 292 -16.46 -5.70 -30.25
CA LEU A 292 -15.53 -6.20 -29.23
C LEU A 292 -15.14 -7.66 -29.51
N LYS A 293 -16.11 -8.51 -29.89
CA LYS A 293 -15.84 -9.90 -30.28
C LYS A 293 -14.94 -9.96 -31.53
N ARG A 294 -15.15 -9.07 -32.50
CA ARG A 294 -14.30 -8.94 -33.69
C ARG A 294 -12.89 -8.49 -33.34
N LEU A 295 -12.74 -7.51 -32.46
CA LEU A 295 -11.42 -7.11 -31.95
C LEU A 295 -10.69 -8.27 -31.28
N MET A 296 -11.38 -9.07 -30.46
CA MET A 296 -10.79 -10.26 -29.83
C MET A 296 -10.33 -11.30 -30.86
N LEU A 297 -11.07 -11.48 -31.96
CA LEU A 297 -10.68 -12.34 -33.07
C LEU A 297 -9.44 -11.81 -33.79
N ASP A 298 -9.38 -10.51 -34.08
CA ASP A 298 -8.24 -9.89 -34.78
C ASP A 298 -6.95 -9.97 -33.94
N LEU A 299 -7.06 -9.71 -32.64
CA LEU A 299 -5.99 -9.91 -31.66
C LEU A 299 -5.54 -11.38 -31.64
N PHE A 300 -6.49 -12.32 -31.57
CA PHE A 300 -6.19 -13.75 -31.58
C PHE A 300 -5.42 -14.14 -32.86
N ASN A 301 -5.94 -13.81 -34.04
CA ASN A 301 -5.33 -14.15 -35.32
C ASN A 301 -3.92 -13.58 -35.49
N THR A 302 -3.65 -12.40 -34.92
CA THR A 302 -2.36 -11.71 -35.08
C THR A 302 -1.31 -12.13 -34.05
N MET A 303 -1.75 -12.29 -32.80
CA MET A 303 -0.86 -12.43 -31.65
C MET A 303 -0.64 -13.87 -31.19
N ASN A 304 -1.54 -14.81 -31.50
CA ASN A 304 -1.39 -16.18 -31.01
C ASN A 304 -0.14 -16.87 -31.60
N THR A 305 0.49 -17.73 -30.81
CA THR A 305 1.61 -18.58 -31.22
C THR A 305 1.30 -20.07 -31.09
N GLY A 306 0.03 -20.41 -30.88
CA GLY A 306 -0.44 -21.74 -30.55
C GLY A 306 -1.57 -21.70 -29.53
N TYR A 307 -2.53 -22.62 -29.65
CA TYR A 307 -3.68 -22.73 -28.77
C TYR A 307 -4.18 -24.17 -28.69
N ASP A 308 -4.79 -24.51 -27.57
CA ASP A 308 -5.45 -25.80 -27.32
C ASP A 308 -6.64 -25.61 -26.36
N ALA A 309 -7.19 -26.73 -25.86
CA ALA A 309 -8.32 -26.72 -24.94
C ALA A 309 -8.01 -26.08 -23.57
N THR A 310 -6.74 -25.83 -23.26
CA THR A 310 -6.28 -25.27 -21.97
C THR A 310 -5.97 -23.78 -22.04
N GLY A 311 -5.72 -23.23 -23.24
CA GLY A 311 -5.45 -21.81 -23.42
C GLY A 311 -4.87 -21.43 -24.78
N THR A 312 -4.56 -20.15 -24.90
CA THR A 312 -3.91 -19.57 -26.08
C THR A 312 -2.63 -18.85 -25.67
N SER A 313 -1.54 -19.23 -26.32
CA SER A 313 -0.21 -18.69 -26.07
C SER A 313 0.08 -17.48 -26.96
N SER A 314 0.92 -16.58 -26.46
CA SER A 314 1.47 -15.44 -27.19
C SER A 314 2.82 -15.03 -26.59
N ASN A 315 3.44 -13.99 -27.11
CA ASN A 315 4.65 -13.40 -26.55
C ASN A 315 4.58 -11.87 -26.54
N ILE A 316 5.42 -11.24 -25.71
CA ILE A 316 5.40 -9.79 -25.50
C ILE A 316 5.72 -8.99 -26.78
N SER A 317 6.54 -9.54 -27.68
CA SER A 317 6.83 -8.89 -28.96
C SER A 317 5.58 -8.78 -29.82
N LYS A 318 4.76 -9.86 -29.90
CA LYS A 318 3.48 -9.84 -30.61
C LYS A 318 2.51 -8.81 -30.04
N ALA A 319 2.44 -8.69 -28.71
CA ALA A 319 1.61 -7.66 -28.07
C ALA A 319 2.09 -6.24 -28.42
N ARG A 320 3.40 -5.98 -28.33
CA ARG A 320 4.00 -4.70 -28.70
C ARG A 320 3.80 -4.36 -30.18
N ASP A 321 4.05 -5.32 -31.05
CA ASP A 321 3.96 -5.13 -32.50
C ASP A 321 2.51 -4.91 -32.92
N PHE A 322 1.54 -5.60 -32.30
CA PHE A 322 0.12 -5.33 -32.52
C PHE A 322 -0.23 -3.88 -32.18
N LEU A 323 0.18 -3.38 -31.01
CA LEU A 323 -0.07 -2.00 -30.60
C LEU A 323 0.56 -1.00 -31.60
N ASN A 324 1.86 -1.15 -31.90
CA ASN A 324 2.57 -0.25 -32.82
C ASN A 324 1.96 -0.25 -34.23
N ASN A 325 1.56 -1.41 -34.75
CA ASN A 325 0.94 -1.52 -36.07
C ASN A 325 -0.47 -0.94 -36.14
N ASN A 326 -1.09 -0.64 -35.00
CA ASN A 326 -2.46 -0.13 -34.91
C ASN A 326 -2.53 1.28 -34.29
N GLY A 327 -1.52 2.11 -34.52
CA GLY A 327 -1.56 3.55 -34.21
C GLY A 327 -1.26 3.90 -32.75
N TYR A 328 -0.76 2.96 -31.97
CA TYR A 328 -0.22 3.23 -30.64
C TYR A 328 1.28 3.44 -30.72
N THR A 329 1.81 4.27 -29.82
CA THR A 329 3.23 4.16 -29.47
C THR A 329 3.34 3.06 -28.42
N ALA A 330 4.24 2.09 -28.58
CA ALA A 330 4.54 1.08 -27.57
C ALA A 330 6.05 0.86 -27.49
N GLY A 331 6.62 1.16 -26.32
CA GLY A 331 8.05 1.06 -26.08
C GLY A 331 8.60 -0.38 -26.19
N SER A 332 9.92 -0.50 -26.24
CA SER A 332 10.59 -1.80 -26.18
C SER A 332 10.21 -2.56 -24.92
N ALA A 333 10.14 -3.89 -25.00
CA ALA A 333 9.96 -4.74 -23.83
C ALA A 333 11.16 -4.57 -22.87
N GLN A 334 10.89 -4.30 -21.60
CA GLN A 334 11.91 -4.07 -20.57
C GLN A 334 11.63 -4.89 -19.34
N ASP A 335 12.67 -5.20 -18.55
CA ASP A 335 12.46 -5.82 -17.24
C ASP A 335 11.56 -4.96 -16.36
N TYR A 336 10.63 -5.61 -15.69
CA TYR A 336 9.77 -4.96 -14.72
C TYR A 336 10.62 -4.36 -13.59
N THR A 337 10.36 -3.09 -13.30
CA THR A 337 10.75 -2.44 -12.04
C THR A 337 9.61 -1.49 -11.67
N PHE A 338 9.48 -1.19 -10.39
CA PHE A 338 8.51 -0.20 -9.93
C PHE A 338 8.70 1.16 -10.65
N ASP A 339 9.94 1.63 -10.80
CA ASP A 339 10.21 2.96 -11.38
C ASP A 339 9.86 3.05 -12.87
N ARG A 340 10.02 1.93 -13.61
CA ARG A 340 9.55 1.85 -15.00
C ARG A 340 8.04 1.78 -15.09
N ALA A 341 7.37 1.00 -14.24
CA ALA A 341 5.91 0.98 -14.17
C ALA A 341 5.35 2.37 -13.79
N TRP A 342 5.99 3.04 -12.83
CA TRP A 342 5.68 4.41 -12.44
C TRP A 342 5.76 5.36 -13.63
N SER A 343 6.88 5.34 -14.36
CA SER A 343 7.08 6.16 -15.55
C SER A 343 6.07 5.82 -16.66
N ALA A 344 5.78 4.54 -16.89
CA ALA A 344 4.82 4.10 -17.90
C ALA A 344 3.41 4.64 -17.63
N LEU A 345 2.96 4.64 -16.37
CA LEU A 345 1.65 5.15 -15.96
C LEU A 345 1.50 6.68 -16.08
N SER A 346 2.54 7.43 -16.47
CA SER A 346 2.36 8.80 -16.98
C SER A 346 1.60 8.84 -18.31
N TYR A 347 1.63 7.76 -19.09
CA TYR A 347 1.08 7.68 -20.45
C TYR A 347 -0.21 6.87 -20.50
N GLY A 348 -0.27 5.74 -19.77
CA GLY A 348 -1.41 4.84 -19.77
C GLY A 348 -1.16 3.58 -18.97
N PRO A 349 -2.15 2.68 -18.87
CA PRO A 349 -1.97 1.36 -18.29
C PRO A 349 -0.88 0.60 -19.07
N THR A 350 -0.11 -0.23 -18.38
CA THR A 350 1.04 -0.91 -18.98
C THR A 350 0.85 -2.43 -18.96
N TYR A 351 1.14 -3.05 -20.10
CA TYR A 351 1.18 -4.50 -20.22
C TYR A 351 2.35 -5.04 -19.40
N ILE A 352 2.11 -6.12 -18.66
CA ILE A 352 3.14 -6.91 -18.00
C ILE A 352 2.91 -8.39 -18.30
N ASN A 353 3.99 -9.14 -18.46
CA ASN A 353 3.96 -10.59 -18.40
C ASN A 353 4.93 -11.13 -17.35
N GLY A 354 4.75 -12.40 -17.03
CA GLY A 354 5.67 -13.18 -16.21
C GLY A 354 5.59 -14.64 -16.60
N THR A 355 6.69 -15.35 -16.42
CA THR A 355 6.80 -16.79 -16.70
C THR A 355 7.11 -17.55 -15.43
N ARG A 356 6.71 -18.82 -15.39
CA ARG A 356 7.14 -19.77 -14.36
C ARG A 356 8.39 -20.51 -14.81
N ALA A 357 9.06 -21.17 -13.87
CA ALA A 357 10.19 -22.07 -14.15
C ALA A 357 9.87 -23.14 -15.22
N GLY A 358 8.62 -23.60 -15.30
CA GLY A 358 8.15 -24.57 -16.31
C GLY A 358 7.72 -23.96 -17.65
N GLY A 359 7.99 -22.69 -17.93
CA GLY A 359 7.69 -22.02 -19.20
C GLY A 359 6.26 -21.48 -19.37
N ASN A 360 5.31 -21.91 -18.54
CA ASN A 360 3.95 -21.36 -18.56
C ASN A 360 3.93 -19.88 -18.17
N GLY A 361 3.53 -19.01 -19.11
CA GLY A 361 3.44 -17.57 -18.92
C GLY A 361 2.04 -17.08 -18.62
N HIS A 362 1.95 -15.87 -18.08
CA HIS A 362 0.72 -15.09 -18.00
C HIS A 362 1.00 -13.64 -18.32
N ALA A 363 -0.02 -12.95 -18.83
CA ALA A 363 0.01 -11.54 -19.15
C ALA A 363 -1.20 -10.86 -18.51
N TRP A 364 -0.97 -9.68 -17.97
CA TRP A 364 -1.95 -8.90 -17.23
C TRP A 364 -1.61 -7.41 -17.36
N VAL A 365 -2.38 -6.54 -16.71
CA VAL A 365 -2.19 -5.10 -16.79
C VAL A 365 -1.79 -4.52 -15.44
N ILE A 366 -0.79 -3.65 -15.44
CA ILE A 366 -0.56 -2.71 -14.33
C ILE A 366 -1.33 -1.44 -14.65
N ASP A 367 -2.29 -1.12 -13.80
CA ASP A 367 -3.16 0.06 -13.96
C ASP A 367 -3.12 1.00 -12.75
N GLY A 368 -2.24 0.73 -11.79
CA GLY A 368 -2.00 1.58 -10.63
C GLY A 368 -0.64 1.35 -10.01
N VAL A 369 0.00 2.43 -9.59
CA VAL A 369 1.17 2.40 -8.70
C VAL A 369 1.00 3.40 -7.59
N ARG A 370 1.60 3.09 -6.44
CA ARG A 370 1.48 3.90 -5.25
C ARG A 370 2.77 3.86 -4.44
N ILE A 371 3.20 5.04 -3.99
CA ILE A 371 4.22 5.20 -2.96
C ILE A 371 3.49 5.69 -1.72
N THR A 372 3.58 4.93 -0.64
CA THR A 372 3.09 5.34 0.67
C THR A 372 4.30 5.69 1.51
N LYS A 373 4.32 6.93 2.01
CA LYS A 373 5.25 7.38 3.03
C LYS A 373 4.52 7.32 4.38
N THR A 374 5.09 6.60 5.33
CA THR A 374 4.55 6.43 6.67
C THR A 374 5.48 7.09 7.67
N THR A 375 4.97 8.12 8.34
CA THR A 375 5.63 8.72 9.50
C THR A 375 5.08 8.03 10.75
N SER A 376 5.95 7.39 11.53
CA SER A 376 5.60 6.81 12.83
C SER A 376 6.26 7.62 13.92
N THR A 377 5.48 8.16 14.87
CA THR A 377 6.00 8.87 16.03
C THR A 377 5.95 7.99 17.27
N ASP A 378 7.08 7.86 17.93
CA ASP A 378 7.23 7.24 19.24
C ASP A 378 7.33 8.32 20.30
N ILE A 379 6.57 8.17 21.39
CA ILE A 379 6.52 9.11 22.50
C ILE A 379 6.85 8.34 23.78
N TYR A 380 7.79 8.84 24.58
CA TYR A 380 7.99 8.35 25.94
C TYR A 380 7.20 9.21 26.92
N THR A 381 6.37 8.56 27.73
CA THR A 381 5.48 9.18 28.70
C THR A 381 5.80 8.71 30.11
N ILE A 382 5.56 9.54 31.11
CA ILE A 382 5.52 9.13 32.52
C ILE A 382 4.30 9.76 33.19
N THR A 383 3.64 9.00 34.06
CA THR A 383 2.57 9.54 34.90
C THR A 383 3.11 9.84 36.30
N TYR A 384 3.01 11.08 36.74
CA TYR A 384 3.44 11.53 38.06
C TYR A 384 2.36 12.42 38.69
N ASN A 385 1.92 12.08 39.91
CA ASN A 385 0.83 12.78 40.61
C ASN A 385 -0.44 12.99 39.77
N GLY A 386 -0.83 11.99 38.97
CA GLY A 386 -2.01 12.04 38.11
C GLY A 386 -1.86 12.90 36.85
N LYS A 387 -0.68 13.46 36.58
CA LYS A 387 -0.35 14.19 35.34
C LYS A 387 0.58 13.37 34.46
N VAL A 388 0.37 13.44 33.14
CA VAL A 388 1.24 12.79 32.14
C VAL A 388 2.28 13.79 31.65
N PHE A 389 3.53 13.36 31.61
CA PHE A 389 4.67 14.11 31.08
C PHE A 389 5.30 13.35 29.92
N GLU A 390 5.83 14.07 28.93
CA GLU A 390 6.46 13.49 27.73
C GLU A 390 7.95 13.83 27.67
N ALA A 391 8.78 12.83 27.37
CA ALA A 391 10.21 12.97 27.09
C ALA A 391 10.46 12.45 25.67
N SER A 392 10.60 13.35 24.70
CA SER A 392 10.77 13.08 23.26
C SER A 392 9.60 12.42 22.51
N GLY A 393 9.22 13.08 21.41
CA GLY A 393 8.67 12.44 20.22
C GLY A 393 9.81 12.17 19.23
N SER A 394 10.04 10.91 18.86
CA SER A 394 10.93 10.56 17.74
C SER A 394 10.10 10.10 16.57
N SER A 395 10.42 10.53 15.35
CA SER A 395 9.73 10.03 14.17
C SER A 395 10.65 9.18 13.33
N SER A 396 10.09 8.14 12.72
CA SER A 396 10.72 7.47 11.59
C SER A 396 9.87 7.69 10.36
N ILE A 397 10.54 7.76 9.23
CA ILE A 397 9.89 7.82 7.93
C ILE A 397 10.26 6.53 7.20
N THR A 398 9.24 5.71 6.95
CA THR A 398 9.34 4.56 6.05
C THR A 398 8.59 4.87 4.76
N SER A 399 8.99 4.23 3.67
CA SER A 399 8.22 4.27 2.45
C SER A 399 8.12 2.89 1.85
N PHE A 400 6.92 2.49 1.48
CA PHE A 400 6.69 1.25 0.75
C PHE A 400 5.93 1.55 -0.54
N ARG A 401 6.06 0.62 -1.48
CA ARG A 401 5.60 0.76 -2.85
C ARG A 401 4.59 -0.34 -3.13
N THR A 402 3.42 -0.01 -3.66
CA THR A 402 2.43 -0.99 -4.10
C THR A 402 2.03 -0.78 -5.55
N VAL A 403 1.62 -1.87 -6.19
CA VAL A 403 1.26 -1.94 -7.61
C VAL A 403 -0.08 -2.64 -7.71
N ARG A 404 -1.00 -2.08 -8.50
CA ARG A 404 -2.31 -2.65 -8.77
C ARG A 404 -2.27 -3.43 -10.07
N TYR A 405 -2.80 -4.64 -10.04
CA TYR A 405 -2.89 -5.52 -11.19
C TYR A 405 -4.34 -5.81 -11.57
N ASP A 406 -4.66 -5.72 -12.87
CA ASP A 406 -5.86 -6.30 -13.46
C ASP A 406 -5.51 -7.59 -14.19
N TRP A 407 -6.12 -8.70 -13.75
CA TRP A 407 -5.76 -10.04 -14.19
C TRP A 407 -6.43 -10.47 -15.51
N GLY A 408 -7.51 -9.81 -15.94
CA GLY A 408 -8.28 -10.23 -17.13
C GLY A 408 -9.07 -11.55 -16.98
N TRP A 409 -9.70 -11.80 -15.82
CA TRP A 409 -10.41 -13.05 -15.49
C TRP A 409 -11.91 -12.91 -15.14
N ASN A 410 -12.62 -11.91 -15.67
CA ASN A 410 -14.06 -11.67 -15.40
C ASN A 410 -14.41 -11.44 -13.93
N ARG A 411 -13.42 -11.18 -13.09
CA ARG A 411 -13.60 -10.88 -11.67
C ARG A 411 -12.98 -9.52 -11.41
N PRO A 412 -13.69 -8.43 -11.76
CA PRO A 412 -13.19 -7.07 -11.55
C PRO A 412 -12.84 -6.79 -10.08
N ASN A 413 -13.46 -7.57 -9.19
CA ASN A 413 -13.24 -7.53 -7.76
C ASN A 413 -11.90 -8.15 -7.32
N ASP A 414 -11.25 -8.97 -8.16
CA ASP A 414 -9.95 -9.59 -7.83
C ASP A 414 -8.76 -8.69 -8.19
N ASN A 415 -9.00 -7.47 -8.67
CA ASN A 415 -7.94 -6.52 -8.98
C ASN A 415 -7.34 -5.99 -7.69
N THR A 416 -6.07 -6.29 -7.48
CA THR A 416 -5.48 -6.23 -6.14
C THR A 416 -4.20 -5.41 -6.15
N TRP A 417 -4.00 -4.63 -5.09
CA TRP A 417 -2.74 -3.96 -4.80
C TRP A 417 -1.80 -4.92 -4.10
N PHE A 418 -0.58 -5.05 -4.60
CA PHE A 418 0.48 -5.84 -3.97
C PHE A 418 1.71 -4.99 -3.70
N ASN A 419 2.45 -5.33 -2.64
CA ASN A 419 3.77 -4.76 -2.41
C ASN A 419 4.68 -5.02 -3.62
N SER A 420 5.40 -4.00 -4.07
CA SER A 420 6.24 -4.08 -5.28
C SER A 420 7.40 -5.07 -5.16
N GLY A 421 7.80 -5.42 -3.94
CA GLY A 421 8.88 -6.36 -3.63
C GLY A 421 8.56 -7.82 -3.96
N ILE A 422 7.29 -8.18 -4.20
CA ILE A 422 6.95 -9.59 -4.47
C ILE A 422 7.59 -10.14 -5.76
N PHE A 423 7.99 -9.26 -6.70
CA PHE A 423 8.66 -9.62 -7.95
C PHE A 423 10.19 -9.40 -7.91
N THR A 424 10.78 -9.13 -6.73
CA THR A 424 12.24 -8.91 -6.62
C THR A 424 13.00 -10.14 -6.15
N MET A 425 12.31 -11.17 -5.65
CA MET A 425 12.93 -12.39 -5.14
C MET A 425 13.22 -13.37 -6.28
N PRO A 426 14.48 -13.80 -6.53
CA PRO A 426 14.73 -14.87 -7.49
C PRO A 426 14.05 -16.15 -6.99
N SER A 427 13.12 -16.71 -7.76
CA SER A 427 12.42 -17.93 -7.36
C SER A 427 12.63 -19.08 -8.33
N SER A 428 13.06 -20.22 -7.78
CA SER A 428 12.91 -21.55 -8.35
C SER A 428 11.54 -22.08 -7.93
N GLY A 429 10.48 -21.71 -8.66
CA GLY A 429 9.10 -22.06 -8.27
C GLY A 429 8.07 -21.96 -9.40
N ASN A 430 6.86 -22.43 -9.11
CA ASN A 430 5.69 -22.40 -10.01
C ASN A 430 4.95 -21.05 -9.97
N ASN A 431 5.67 -19.93 -9.76
CA ASN A 431 5.10 -18.59 -9.71
C ASN A 431 5.58 -17.73 -10.90
N TYR A 432 4.88 -16.64 -11.20
CA TYR A 432 5.14 -15.80 -12.39
C TYR A 432 6.27 -14.78 -12.18
N ASN A 433 7.32 -15.13 -11.45
CA ASN A 433 8.41 -14.21 -11.11
C ASN A 433 9.68 -14.43 -11.95
N GLN A 434 9.58 -15.12 -13.08
CA GLN A 434 10.67 -15.23 -14.04
C GLN A 434 10.40 -14.38 -15.27
N ASN A 435 11.42 -13.66 -15.72
CA ASN A 435 11.38 -12.81 -16.91
C ASN A 435 10.17 -11.87 -16.91
N ASN A 436 9.90 -11.21 -15.78
CA ASN A 436 8.84 -10.21 -15.75
C ASN A 436 9.22 -9.04 -16.65
N LYS A 437 8.51 -8.90 -17.77
CA LYS A 437 8.73 -7.82 -18.72
C LYS A 437 7.49 -6.95 -18.81
N ILE A 438 7.70 -5.66 -19.07
CA ILE A 438 6.65 -4.69 -19.33
C ILE A 438 6.81 -4.03 -20.69
N ILE A 439 5.68 -3.56 -21.25
CA ILE A 439 5.65 -2.66 -22.39
C ILE A 439 5.31 -1.27 -21.86
N SER A 440 6.32 -0.42 -21.68
CA SER A 440 6.14 0.95 -21.20
C SER A 440 5.70 1.89 -22.32
N TYR A 441 5.19 3.07 -21.95
CA TYR A 441 4.89 4.17 -22.87
C TYR A 441 3.83 3.82 -23.93
N VAL A 442 2.76 3.12 -23.52
CA VAL A 442 1.62 2.86 -24.40
C VAL A 442 0.67 4.06 -24.40
N TYR A 443 0.44 4.68 -25.57
CA TYR A 443 -0.51 5.78 -25.74
C TYR A 443 -0.99 6.00 -27.16
#